data_AF-A0A2T6B8G1-F1
#
_entry.id   AF-A0A2T6B8G1-F1
#
_cell.length_a   1.000
_cell.length_b   1.000
_cell.length_c   1.000
_cell.angle_alpha   90.00
_cell.angle_beta   90.00
_cell.angle_gamma   90.00
#
_symmetry.space_group_name_H-M   'P 1'
#
loop_
_entity.id
_entity.type
_entity.pdbx_description
1 polymer ?
#
loop_
_entity_poly.entity_id
_entity_poly.type
_entity_poly.pdbx_seq_one_letter_code
_entity_poly.pdbx_strand_id
1 'polypeptide(L)'
;MSPLPKVTKIEVSSLFWRDLAEWRTHKEYFSVRARIAELVLRAGAGDPAGDVPFTGRKEVWDGIGHAHVGNKLTLFTTRPDGDTLRLCAVKKHDFYGFRSERKGRANDAARRIHNASVSPHDPSPGWSGLRWRDPSEVASHPELRELSDAGLRGLYQEILEEADRFDRLGQAVSGLSPRMRGAVEEAWVTSLIEAKDAVEAEILRSARPPRPHIEPAAFEGWGGPG
;
A
#
# COMPACT_ATOMS: atom_id res chain seq x y z
N MET A 1 -5.71 -21.06 -24.31
CA MET A 1 -5.22 -20.87 -22.93
C MET A 1 -6.40 -21.02 -22.01
N SER A 2 -6.32 -21.89 -21.00
CA SER A 2 -7.36 -21.95 -19.96
C SER A 2 -7.40 -20.60 -19.22
N PRO A 3 -8.59 -20.08 -18.87
CA PRO A 3 -8.67 -18.85 -18.10
C PRO A 3 -7.94 -19.01 -16.76
N LEU A 4 -7.17 -18.00 -16.36
CA LEU A 4 -6.51 -18.00 -15.06
C LEU A 4 -7.59 -18.09 -13.96
N PRO A 5 -7.37 -18.87 -12.89
CA PRO A 5 -8.37 -18.99 -11.83
C PRO A 5 -8.58 -17.63 -11.14
N LYS A 6 -9.82 -17.44 -10.68
CA LYS A 6 -10.22 -16.30 -9.87
C LYS A 6 -9.37 -16.27 -8.59
N VAL A 7 -8.81 -15.10 -8.28
CA VAL A 7 -8.02 -14.92 -7.07
C VAL A 7 -8.96 -14.70 -5.88
N THR A 8 -8.78 -15.46 -4.81
CA THR A 8 -9.51 -15.29 -3.55
C THR A 8 -8.59 -14.96 -2.38
N LYS A 9 -7.27 -15.15 -2.54
CA LYS A 9 -6.27 -14.90 -1.51
C LYS A 9 -5.16 -14.02 -2.06
N ILE A 10 -4.80 -12.99 -1.31
CA ILE A 10 -3.64 -12.15 -1.57
C ILE A 10 -2.62 -12.40 -0.47
N GLU A 11 -1.40 -12.67 -0.90
CA GLU A 11 -0.23 -12.74 -0.04
C GLU A 11 0.75 -11.65 -0.45
N VAL A 12 1.42 -11.04 0.52
CA VAL A 12 2.36 -9.95 0.27
C VAL A 12 3.69 -10.29 0.88
N SER A 13 4.78 -10.11 0.13
CA SER A 13 6.12 -10.39 0.65
C SER A 13 6.70 -9.19 1.38
N SER A 14 7.63 -9.40 2.32
CA SER A 14 8.37 -8.29 2.95
C SER A 14 9.23 -7.51 1.94
N LEU A 15 9.64 -8.13 0.82
CA LEU A 15 10.34 -7.42 -0.26
C LEU A 15 9.41 -6.39 -0.91
N PHE A 16 8.16 -6.77 -1.19
CA PHE A 16 7.15 -5.84 -1.71
C PHE A 16 6.95 -4.66 -0.76
N TRP A 17 6.77 -4.91 0.53
CA TRP A 17 6.58 -3.84 1.51
C TRP A 17 7.78 -2.90 1.57
N ARG A 18 9.00 -3.44 1.64
CA ARG A 18 10.22 -2.63 1.63
C ARG A 18 10.31 -1.76 0.38
N ASP A 19 10.01 -2.33 -0.79
CA ASP A 19 10.06 -1.61 -2.06
C ASP A 19 9.02 -0.48 -2.09
N LEU A 20 7.82 -0.73 -1.58
CA LEU A 20 6.76 0.27 -1.48
C LEU A 20 7.09 1.36 -0.45
N ALA A 21 7.80 1.02 0.63
CA ALA A 21 8.25 1.97 1.66
C ALA A 21 9.15 3.06 1.07
N GLU A 22 10.05 2.71 0.15
CA GLU A 22 10.94 3.66 -0.55
C GLU A 22 10.16 4.71 -1.36
N TRP A 23 8.88 4.44 -1.66
CA TRP A 23 8.02 5.31 -2.45
C TRP A 23 7.04 6.13 -1.64
N ARG A 24 6.92 5.95 -0.32
CA ARG A 24 5.92 6.64 0.52
C ARG A 24 5.99 8.17 0.48
N THR A 25 7.16 8.72 0.15
CA THR A 25 7.38 10.17 0.02
C THR A 25 7.25 10.68 -1.42
N HIS A 26 7.06 9.79 -2.40
CA HIS A 26 6.95 10.14 -3.80
C HIS A 26 5.55 10.66 -4.12
N LYS A 27 5.44 11.72 -4.94
CA LYS A 27 4.15 12.34 -5.29
C LYS A 27 3.13 11.40 -5.95
N GLU A 28 3.62 10.36 -6.64
CA GLU A 28 2.79 9.35 -7.33
C GLU A 28 2.51 8.10 -6.48
N TYR A 29 2.90 8.10 -5.20
CA TYR A 29 2.78 6.95 -4.32
C TYR A 29 1.38 6.35 -4.31
N PHE A 30 0.38 7.19 -4.07
CA PHE A 30 -1.02 6.79 -4.03
C PHE A 30 -1.55 6.36 -5.40
N SER A 31 -1.08 6.97 -6.49
CA SER A 31 -1.41 6.52 -7.84
C SER A 31 -0.85 5.12 -8.16
N VAL A 32 0.38 4.82 -7.71
CA VAL A 32 0.97 3.48 -7.82
C VAL A 32 0.16 2.46 -7.01
N ARG A 33 -0.22 2.81 -5.78
CA ARG A 33 -1.10 1.96 -4.95
C ARG A 33 -2.47 1.74 -5.60
N ALA A 34 -3.09 2.77 -6.14
CA ALA A 34 -4.36 2.67 -6.85
C ALA A 34 -4.27 1.66 -8.01
N ARG A 35 -3.18 1.71 -8.77
CA ARG A 35 -2.97 0.78 -9.89
C ARG A 35 -2.72 -0.66 -9.43
N ILE A 36 -2.00 -0.86 -8.33
CA ILE A 36 -1.85 -2.20 -7.72
C ILE A 36 -3.20 -2.72 -7.21
N ALA A 37 -4.00 -1.87 -6.55
CA ALA A 37 -5.33 -2.23 -6.08
C ALA A 37 -6.27 -2.62 -7.23
N GLU A 38 -6.27 -1.87 -8.34
CA GLU A 38 -7.03 -2.20 -9.54
C GLU A 38 -6.66 -3.60 -10.07
N LEU A 39 -5.36 -3.93 -10.13
CA LEU A 39 -4.88 -5.24 -10.54
C LEU A 39 -5.40 -6.36 -9.63
N VAL A 40 -5.29 -6.15 -8.32
CA VAL A 40 -5.76 -7.12 -7.31
C VAL A 40 -7.27 -7.33 -7.39
N LEU A 41 -8.05 -6.25 -7.48
CA LEU A 41 -9.52 -6.32 -7.53
C LEU A 41 -10.01 -7.00 -8.81
N ARG A 42 -9.39 -6.70 -9.96
CA ARG A 42 -9.71 -7.37 -11.23
C ARG A 42 -9.32 -8.84 -11.22
N ALA A 43 -8.14 -9.20 -10.68
CA ALA A 43 -7.76 -10.59 -10.47
C ALA A 43 -8.75 -11.32 -9.56
N GLY A 44 -9.26 -10.61 -8.55
CA GLY A 44 -10.35 -11.03 -7.67
C GLY A 44 -11.68 -11.24 -8.39
N ALA A 45 -11.93 -10.56 -9.51
CA ALA A 45 -13.09 -10.75 -10.37
C ALA A 45 -12.90 -11.84 -11.45
N GLY A 46 -11.72 -12.46 -11.54
CA GLY A 46 -11.37 -13.45 -12.56
C GLY A 46 -10.79 -12.86 -13.85
N ASP A 47 -10.47 -11.57 -13.85
CA ASP A 47 -9.76 -10.89 -14.95
C ASP A 47 -8.27 -10.76 -14.61
N PRO A 48 -7.35 -11.32 -15.39
CA PRO A 48 -5.92 -11.24 -15.11
C PRO A 48 -5.35 -9.81 -15.16
N ALA A 49 -6.10 -8.81 -15.65
CA ALA A 49 -5.82 -7.38 -15.45
C ALA A 49 -4.46 -6.86 -15.98
N GLY A 50 -3.76 -7.62 -16.82
CA GLY A 50 -2.41 -7.27 -17.27
C GLY A 50 -1.29 -7.90 -16.46
N ASP A 51 -1.60 -8.77 -15.49
CA ASP A 51 -0.69 -9.78 -14.94
C ASP A 51 -0.36 -10.78 -16.05
N VAL A 52 0.77 -10.56 -16.72
CA VAL A 52 1.22 -11.39 -17.84
C VAL A 52 2.53 -12.11 -17.49
N PRO A 53 2.74 -13.33 -18.00
CA PRO A 53 4.00 -14.03 -17.82
C PRO A 53 5.17 -13.15 -18.27
N PHE A 54 6.22 -13.10 -17.46
CA PHE A 54 7.40 -12.32 -17.80
C PHE A 54 8.10 -12.91 -19.03
N THR A 55 8.23 -12.12 -20.11
CA THR A 55 8.71 -12.58 -21.42
C THR A 55 10.23 -12.76 -21.51
N GLY A 56 10.90 -12.95 -20.37
CA GLY A 56 12.34 -13.16 -20.28
C GLY A 56 12.77 -14.58 -20.67
N ARG A 57 14.01 -14.94 -20.35
CA ARG A 57 14.47 -16.34 -20.46
C ARG A 57 13.57 -17.24 -19.64
N LYS A 58 12.84 -18.14 -20.30
CA LYS A 58 11.79 -18.94 -19.69
C LYS A 58 12.32 -19.76 -18.50
N GLU A 59 13.56 -20.23 -18.57
CA GLU A 59 14.19 -21.04 -17.51
C GLU A 59 14.41 -20.26 -16.21
N VAL A 60 14.44 -18.93 -16.28
CA VAL A 60 14.77 -18.03 -15.16
C VAL A 60 13.50 -17.39 -14.59
N TRP A 61 12.57 -17.01 -15.48
CA TRP A 61 11.38 -16.25 -15.14
C TRP A 61 10.09 -17.09 -15.07
N ASP A 62 10.21 -18.42 -15.14
CA ASP A 62 9.06 -19.31 -15.05
C ASP A 62 8.23 -19.05 -13.79
N GLY A 63 6.90 -19.03 -13.93
CA GLY A 63 5.97 -18.74 -12.84
C GLY A 63 5.94 -17.28 -12.34
N ILE A 64 6.78 -16.39 -12.87
CA ILE A 64 6.77 -14.96 -12.52
C ILE A 64 5.88 -14.18 -13.49
N GLY A 65 4.85 -13.55 -12.93
CA GLY A 65 4.02 -12.56 -13.60
C GLY A 65 4.56 -11.15 -13.42
N HIS A 66 4.08 -10.23 -14.25
CA HIS A 66 4.35 -8.81 -14.08
C HIS A 66 3.23 -7.92 -14.61
N ALA A 67 3.13 -6.74 -14.03
CA ALA A 67 2.25 -5.67 -14.49
C ALA A 67 2.88 -4.29 -14.27
N HIS A 68 2.68 -3.37 -15.21
CA HIS A 68 3.13 -1.98 -15.05
C HIS A 68 2.18 -1.19 -14.14
N VAL A 69 2.75 -0.50 -13.15
CA VAL A 69 2.00 0.20 -12.10
C VAL A 69 2.28 1.71 -12.03
N GLY A 70 2.82 2.29 -13.11
CA GLY A 70 3.14 3.72 -13.20
C GLY A 70 4.61 4.03 -12.90
N ASN A 71 5.08 5.23 -13.25
CA ASN A 71 6.47 5.69 -13.08
C ASN A 71 7.59 4.69 -13.44
N LYS A 72 7.40 3.90 -14.52
CA LYS A 72 8.31 2.82 -14.93
C LYS A 72 8.51 1.73 -13.86
N LEU A 73 7.60 1.64 -12.89
CA LEU A 73 7.52 0.56 -11.93
C LEU A 73 6.76 -0.61 -12.52
N THR A 74 7.26 -1.77 -12.19
CA THR A 74 6.71 -3.07 -12.52
C THR A 74 6.46 -3.79 -11.20
N LEU A 75 5.20 -4.17 -10.99
CA LEU A 75 4.82 -5.13 -9.97
C LEU A 75 5.18 -6.53 -10.46
N PHE A 76 5.90 -7.28 -9.63
CA PHE A 76 6.20 -8.69 -9.87
C PHE A 76 5.32 -9.56 -8.98
N THR A 77 4.71 -10.56 -9.59
CA THR A 77 3.70 -11.43 -8.99
C THR A 77 4.07 -12.89 -9.18
N THR A 78 3.53 -13.75 -8.32
CA THR A 78 3.52 -15.20 -8.53
C THR A 78 2.16 -15.76 -8.11
N ARG A 79 1.85 -16.98 -8.55
CA ARG A 79 0.64 -17.71 -8.17
C ARG A 79 1.05 -19.06 -7.56
N PRO A 80 1.35 -19.10 -6.24
CA PRO A 80 1.77 -20.34 -5.59
C PRO A 80 0.67 -21.40 -5.64
N ASP A 81 -0.58 -20.95 -5.46
CA ASP A 81 -1.79 -21.74 -5.63
C ASP A 81 -2.70 -21.04 -6.64
N GLY A 82 -3.50 -21.79 -7.41
CA GLY A 82 -4.30 -21.22 -8.51
C GLY A 82 -5.19 -20.03 -8.13
N ASP A 83 -5.72 -20.04 -6.89
CA ASP A 83 -6.59 -19.01 -6.31
C ASP A 83 -5.83 -17.93 -5.50
N THR A 84 -4.50 -18.00 -5.45
CA THR A 84 -3.66 -17.11 -4.63
C THR A 84 -2.78 -16.25 -5.53
N LEU A 85 -2.84 -14.94 -5.36
CA LEU A 85 -1.91 -13.99 -5.97
C LEU A 85 -0.94 -13.51 -4.90
N ARG A 86 0.35 -13.72 -5.13
CA ARG A 86 1.41 -13.24 -4.25
C ARG A 86 2.09 -12.02 -4.87
N LEU A 87 2.08 -10.90 -4.14
CA LEU A 87 2.77 -9.67 -4.49
C LEU A 87 4.22 -9.76 -4.00
N CYS A 88 5.16 -9.90 -4.94
CA CYS A 88 6.54 -10.23 -4.61
C CYS A 88 7.46 -9.01 -4.52
N ALA A 89 7.35 -8.06 -5.44
CA ALA A 89 8.21 -6.87 -5.47
C ALA A 89 7.60 -5.76 -6.34
N VAL A 90 8.05 -4.52 -6.12
CA VAL A 90 7.74 -3.38 -7.00
C VAL A 90 9.04 -2.69 -7.38
N LYS A 91 9.44 -2.80 -8.64
CA LYS A 91 10.78 -2.36 -9.08
C LYS A 91 10.74 -1.60 -10.40
N LYS A 92 11.72 -0.71 -10.59
CA LYS A 92 11.97 -0.08 -11.89
C LYS A 92 12.60 -1.08 -12.86
N HIS A 93 12.55 -0.77 -14.16
CA HIS A 93 13.05 -1.65 -15.23
C HIS A 93 14.56 -1.97 -15.15
N ASP A 94 15.36 -1.13 -14.50
CA ASP A 94 16.81 -1.32 -14.32
C ASP A 94 17.16 -2.46 -13.34
N PHE A 95 16.18 -2.90 -12.54
CA PHE A 95 16.30 -4.03 -11.61
C PHE A 95 16.70 -5.33 -12.31
N TYR A 96 16.07 -5.64 -13.45
CA TYR A 96 16.31 -6.89 -14.18
C TYR A 96 17.16 -6.73 -15.44
N GLY A 97 17.54 -5.49 -15.79
CA GLY A 97 18.37 -5.17 -16.96
C GLY A 97 17.58 -5.21 -18.26
N PHE A 98 17.23 -4.04 -18.79
CA PHE A 98 16.56 -3.90 -20.09
C PHE A 98 17.60 -3.77 -21.23
N ARG A 99 17.30 -4.29 -22.43
CA ARG A 99 18.13 -4.17 -23.65
C ARG A 99 19.58 -4.70 -23.55
N SER A 100 19.77 -5.94 -23.08
CA SER A 100 21.07 -6.64 -23.14
C SER A 100 22.19 -6.07 -22.27
N GLU A 101 21.98 -4.93 -21.60
CA GLU A 101 22.87 -4.42 -20.58
C GLU A 101 22.70 -5.27 -19.30
N ARG A 102 23.70 -6.12 -19.03
CA ARG A 102 23.89 -6.86 -17.75
C ARG A 102 22.99 -8.09 -17.54
N LYS A 103 23.18 -9.12 -18.39
CA LYS A 103 22.55 -10.47 -18.26
C LYS A 103 22.58 -11.08 -16.83
N GLY A 104 23.62 -10.81 -16.03
CA GLY A 104 23.70 -11.28 -14.64
C GLY A 104 22.63 -10.71 -13.70
N ARG A 105 22.07 -9.53 -14.01
CA ARG A 105 21.01 -8.89 -13.21
C ARG A 105 19.66 -9.57 -13.38
N ALA A 106 19.35 -10.12 -14.56
CA ALA A 106 18.10 -10.84 -14.78
C ALA A 106 17.99 -12.08 -13.90
N ASN A 107 19.07 -12.86 -13.79
CA ASN A 107 19.12 -14.05 -12.93
C ASN A 107 19.02 -13.68 -11.44
N ASP A 108 19.73 -12.63 -11.01
CA ASP A 108 19.65 -12.15 -9.62
C ASP A 108 18.25 -11.61 -9.30
N ALA A 109 17.65 -10.85 -10.20
CA ALA A 109 16.29 -10.33 -10.08
C ALA A 109 15.28 -11.46 -9.93
N ALA A 110 15.26 -12.41 -10.86
CA ALA A 110 14.35 -13.56 -10.79
C ALA A 110 14.56 -14.39 -9.52
N ARG A 111 15.81 -14.64 -9.13
CA ARG A 111 16.12 -15.31 -7.85
C ARG A 111 15.56 -14.55 -6.65
N ARG A 112 15.66 -13.22 -6.62
CA ARG A 112 15.07 -12.41 -5.55
C ARG A 112 13.55 -12.51 -5.53
N ILE A 113 12.89 -12.52 -6.70
CA ILE A 113 11.44 -12.69 -6.80
C ILE A 113 11.02 -14.09 -6.33
N HIS A 114 11.73 -15.14 -6.74
CA HIS A 114 11.49 -16.51 -6.26
C HIS A 114 11.69 -16.65 -4.77
N ASN A 115 12.76 -16.05 -4.22
CA ASN A 115 12.96 -16.05 -2.77
C ASN A 115 11.82 -15.33 -2.06
N ALA A 116 11.33 -14.21 -2.60
CA ALA A 116 10.17 -13.51 -2.07
C ALA A 116 8.86 -14.30 -2.23
N SER A 117 8.75 -15.15 -3.27
CA SER A 117 7.56 -15.99 -3.49
C SER A 117 7.49 -17.18 -2.56
N VAL A 118 8.58 -17.62 -1.93
CA VAL A 118 8.60 -18.73 -0.96
C VAL A 118 8.82 -18.29 0.49
N SER A 119 9.14 -17.02 0.72
CA SER A 119 9.28 -16.46 2.07
C SER A 119 7.92 -16.40 2.79
N PRO A 120 7.90 -16.30 4.13
CA PRO A 120 6.67 -15.99 4.87
C PRO A 120 6.00 -14.73 4.30
N HIS A 121 4.67 -14.77 4.15
CA HIS A 121 3.91 -13.59 3.78
C HIS A 121 3.77 -12.66 5.00
N ASP A 122 3.62 -11.39 4.72
CA ASP A 122 3.48 -10.33 5.71
C ASP A 122 2.20 -9.54 5.37
N PRO A 123 1.12 -9.66 6.16
CA PRO A 123 -0.16 -9.04 5.82
C PRO A 123 -0.17 -7.52 6.01
N SER A 124 0.81 -6.96 6.72
CA SER A 124 0.88 -5.51 6.96
C SER A 124 2.32 -5.04 7.13
N PRO A 125 2.72 -3.93 6.52
CA PRO A 125 4.09 -3.45 6.57
C PRO A 125 4.53 -2.89 7.94
N GLY A 126 3.59 -2.60 8.84
CA GLY A 126 3.89 -2.08 10.18
C GLY A 126 4.54 -0.70 10.15
N TRP A 127 3.99 0.24 9.39
CA TRP A 127 4.52 1.60 9.28
C TRP A 127 4.66 2.29 10.65
N SER A 128 5.70 3.10 10.78
CA SER A 128 5.99 3.81 12.04
C SER A 128 5.13 5.05 12.26
N GLY A 129 4.42 5.53 11.23
CA GLY A 129 3.60 6.73 11.33
C GLY A 129 2.91 7.07 10.01
N LEU A 130 1.98 8.00 10.11
CA LEU A 130 1.11 8.49 9.05
C LEU A 130 1.25 10.00 8.99
N ARG A 131 1.38 10.55 7.78
CA ARG A 131 1.44 12.00 7.59
C ARG A 131 0.05 12.50 7.26
N TRP A 132 -0.40 13.50 7.99
CA TRP A 132 -1.66 14.18 7.74
C TRP A 132 -1.44 15.69 7.89
N ARG A 133 -2.29 16.47 7.23
CA ARG A 133 -2.32 17.93 7.37
C ARG A 133 -3.62 18.39 8.00
N ASP A 134 -4.71 17.73 7.64
CA ASP A 134 -6.05 17.96 8.15
C ASP A 134 -6.51 16.69 8.88
N PRO A 135 -7.09 16.81 10.09
CA PRO A 135 -7.53 15.65 10.86
C PRO A 135 -8.57 14.78 10.12
N SER A 136 -9.37 15.37 9.20
CA SER A 136 -10.34 14.62 8.39
C SER A 136 -9.69 13.59 7.45
N GLU A 137 -8.40 13.76 7.14
CA GLU A 137 -7.62 12.82 6.33
C GLU A 137 -7.38 11.50 7.08
N VAL A 138 -7.30 11.54 8.42
CA VAL A 138 -6.83 10.40 9.23
C VAL A 138 -7.76 9.20 9.13
N ALA A 139 -9.06 9.40 9.37
CA ALA A 139 -10.04 8.31 9.45
C ALA A 139 -10.19 7.56 8.11
N SER A 140 -10.02 8.29 7.00
CA SER A 140 -10.11 7.74 5.63
C SER A 140 -8.75 7.35 5.05
N HIS A 141 -7.64 7.54 5.80
CA HIS A 141 -6.31 7.35 5.27
C HIS A 141 -6.03 5.86 4.95
N PRO A 142 -5.61 5.51 3.73
CA PRO A 142 -5.44 4.10 3.33
C PRO A 142 -4.40 3.34 4.16
N GLU A 143 -3.36 4.05 4.62
CA GLU A 143 -2.28 3.46 5.41
C GLU A 143 -2.59 3.35 6.91
N LEU A 144 -3.73 3.85 7.40
CA LEU A 144 -4.01 3.85 8.85
C LEU A 144 -3.95 2.43 9.44
N ARG A 145 -4.58 1.46 8.75
CA ARG A 145 -4.56 0.03 9.11
C ARG A 145 -3.19 -0.64 8.94
N GLU A 146 -2.26 0.02 8.24
CA GLU A 146 -0.92 -0.48 7.94
C GLU A 146 0.12 -0.02 8.96
N LEU A 147 -0.28 0.82 9.92
CA LEU A 147 0.59 1.25 11.01
C LEU A 147 0.87 0.10 11.99
N SER A 148 2.08 0.09 12.54
CA SER A 148 2.43 -0.73 13.71
C SER A 148 1.69 -0.24 14.96
N ASP A 149 1.59 -1.06 16.02
CA ASP A 149 1.02 -0.62 17.31
C ASP A 149 1.71 0.64 17.85
N ALA A 150 3.04 0.68 17.77
CA ALA A 150 3.81 1.88 18.14
C ALA A 150 3.46 3.09 17.26
N GLY A 151 3.28 2.88 15.95
CA GLY A 151 2.87 3.93 15.01
C GLY A 151 1.45 4.45 15.27
N LEU A 152 0.50 3.55 15.56
CA LEU A 152 -0.87 3.92 15.95
C LEU A 152 -0.91 4.73 17.24
N ARG A 153 -0.15 4.30 18.26
CA ARG A 153 -0.04 5.05 19.53
C ARG A 153 0.63 6.40 19.34
N GLY A 154 1.67 6.46 18.49
CA GLY A 154 2.33 7.73 18.14
C GLY A 154 1.37 8.70 17.45
N LEU A 155 0.59 8.22 16.48
CA LEU A 155 -0.44 9.01 15.80
C LEU A 155 -1.55 9.48 16.77
N TYR A 156 -1.99 8.60 17.68
CA TYR A 156 -2.97 8.96 18.70
C TYR A 156 -2.45 10.12 19.59
N GLN A 157 -1.20 10.06 20.03
CA GLN A 157 -0.60 11.15 20.80
C GLN A 157 -0.47 12.43 19.98
N GLU A 158 -0.09 12.36 18.71
CA GLU A 158 -0.02 13.54 17.83
C GLU A 158 -1.39 14.23 17.68
N ILE A 159 -2.48 13.46 17.57
CA ILE A 159 -3.85 13.99 17.50
C ILE A 159 -4.23 14.69 18.80
N LEU A 160 -3.89 14.10 19.96
CA LEU A 160 -4.14 14.72 21.26
C LEU A 160 -3.34 16.02 21.43
N GLU A 161 -2.06 16.02 21.04
CA GLU A 161 -1.22 17.22 21.07
C GLU A 161 -1.77 18.34 20.17
N GLU A 162 -2.28 18.01 18.99
CA GLU A 162 -2.95 18.98 18.12
C GLU A 162 -4.26 19.48 18.73
N ALA A 163 -5.04 18.61 19.40
CA ALA A 163 -6.26 19.02 20.09
C ALA A 163 -5.99 19.97 21.28
N ASP A 164 -4.82 19.86 21.91
CA ASP A 164 -4.40 20.73 23.01
C ASP A 164 -3.80 22.06 22.51
N ARG A 165 -3.05 22.05 21.40
CA ARG A 165 -2.25 23.21 20.94
C ARG A 165 -2.82 23.94 19.74
N PHE A 166 -3.55 23.25 18.87
CA PHE A 166 -4.07 23.78 17.61
C PHE A 166 -3.00 24.40 16.70
N ASP A 167 -1.77 23.87 16.72
CA ASP A 167 -0.64 24.41 15.95
C ASP A 167 -0.89 24.30 14.44
N ARG A 168 -1.45 23.17 13.97
CA ARG A 168 -1.80 22.95 12.56
C ARG A 168 -3.05 23.72 12.17
N LEU A 169 -4.07 23.78 13.03
CA LEU A 169 -5.25 24.62 12.80
C LEU A 169 -4.86 26.09 12.63
N GLY A 170 -3.98 26.61 13.49
CA GLY A 170 -3.47 27.97 13.42
C GLY A 170 -2.81 28.29 12.06
N GLN A 171 -2.10 27.32 11.48
CA GLN A 171 -1.55 27.43 10.13
C GLN A 171 -2.67 27.39 9.06
N ALA A 172 -3.64 26.49 9.19
CA ALA A 172 -4.74 26.31 8.24
C ALA A 172 -5.68 27.54 8.15
N VAL A 173 -5.91 28.24 9.27
CA VAL A 173 -6.78 29.42 9.30
C VAL A 173 -6.04 30.75 9.07
N SER A 174 -4.72 30.69 8.90
CA SER A 174 -3.89 31.87 8.67
C SER A 174 -4.29 32.55 7.36
N GLY A 175 -4.59 33.85 7.42
CA GLY A 175 -5.04 34.62 6.27
C GLY A 175 -6.51 34.44 5.86
N LEU A 176 -7.29 33.61 6.57
CA LEU A 176 -8.73 33.48 6.33
C LEU A 176 -9.53 34.63 6.95
N SER A 177 -10.67 34.96 6.33
CA SER A 177 -11.65 35.88 6.91
C SER A 177 -12.27 35.32 8.20
N PRO A 178 -12.79 36.15 9.12
CA PRO A 178 -13.37 35.67 10.38
C PRO A 178 -14.49 34.63 10.19
N ARG A 179 -15.33 34.79 9.16
CA ARG A 179 -16.40 33.84 8.85
C ARG A 179 -15.87 32.49 8.38
N MET A 180 -14.87 32.49 7.49
CA MET A 180 -14.26 31.24 7.01
C MET A 180 -13.50 30.54 8.12
N ARG A 181 -12.80 31.31 8.96
CA ARG A 181 -12.10 30.79 10.13
C ARG A 181 -13.04 30.01 11.05
N GLY A 182 -14.16 30.60 11.46
CA GLY A 182 -15.10 29.91 12.35
C GLY A 182 -15.62 28.59 11.80
N ALA A 183 -15.90 28.52 10.48
CA ALA A 183 -16.32 27.28 9.84
C ALA A 183 -15.22 26.21 9.80
N VAL A 184 -13.97 26.61 9.56
CA VAL A 184 -12.82 25.68 9.57
C VAL A 184 -12.54 25.19 11.00
N GLU A 185 -12.58 26.07 12.00
CA GLU A 185 -12.37 25.71 13.41
C GLU A 185 -13.41 24.67 13.89
N GLU A 186 -14.69 24.88 13.57
CA GLU A 186 -15.77 23.93 13.92
C GLU A 186 -15.59 22.56 13.24
N ALA A 187 -15.27 22.55 11.95
CA ALA A 187 -15.00 21.32 11.20
C ALA A 187 -13.75 20.61 11.72
N TRP A 188 -12.72 21.37 12.13
CA TRP A 188 -11.46 20.83 12.64
C TRP A 188 -11.65 20.07 13.94
N VAL A 189 -12.40 20.64 14.90
CA VAL A 189 -12.68 19.98 16.19
C VAL A 189 -13.46 18.70 15.97
N THR A 190 -14.47 18.71 15.09
CA THR A 190 -15.24 17.51 14.74
C THR A 190 -14.33 16.44 14.15
N SER A 191 -13.46 16.84 13.22
CA SER A 191 -12.52 15.95 12.55
C SER A 191 -11.45 15.38 13.49
N LEU A 192 -11.01 16.12 14.51
CA LEU A 192 -10.09 15.59 15.55
C LEU A 192 -10.73 14.46 16.35
N ILE A 193 -12.01 14.58 16.69
CA ILE A 193 -12.76 13.53 17.39
C ILE A 193 -12.86 12.29 16.50
N GLU A 194 -13.24 12.46 15.23
CA GLU A 194 -13.33 11.35 14.27
C GLU A 194 -11.98 10.67 14.03
N ALA A 195 -10.90 11.45 13.90
CA ALA A 195 -9.55 10.96 13.76
C ALA A 195 -9.12 10.13 14.99
N LYS A 196 -9.39 10.65 16.19
CA LYS A 196 -9.11 9.96 17.45
C LYS A 196 -9.84 8.61 17.52
N ASP A 197 -11.15 8.61 17.27
CA ASP A 197 -11.97 7.41 17.33
C ASP A 197 -11.54 6.36 16.28
N ALA A 198 -11.16 6.81 15.09
CA ALA A 198 -10.63 5.91 14.05
C ALA A 198 -9.31 5.24 14.48
N VAL A 199 -8.38 6.00 15.07
CA VAL A 199 -7.10 5.45 15.57
C VAL A 199 -7.34 4.47 16.73
N GLU A 200 -8.23 4.80 17.67
CA GLU A 200 -8.59 3.90 18.77
C GLU A 200 -9.17 2.58 18.26
N ALA A 201 -10.05 2.64 17.25
CA ALA A 201 -10.61 1.45 16.63
C ALA A 201 -9.52 0.56 16.01
N GLU A 202 -8.50 1.15 15.36
CA GLU A 202 -7.35 0.43 14.81
C GLU A 202 -6.43 -0.16 15.88
N ILE A 203 -6.21 0.52 17.00
CA ILE A 203 -5.49 -0.04 18.16
C ILE A 203 -6.23 -1.26 18.71
N LEU A 204 -7.56 -1.19 18.85
CA LEU A 204 -8.36 -2.32 19.34
C LEU A 204 -8.40 -3.48 18.34
N ARG A 205 -8.34 -3.19 17.04
CA ARG A 205 -8.30 -4.21 15.98
C ARG A 205 -6.94 -4.89 15.89
N SER A 206 -5.84 -4.17 16.04
CA SER A 206 -4.48 -4.72 15.97
C SER A 206 -4.16 -5.71 17.10
N ALA A 207 -4.92 -5.65 18.20
CA ALA A 207 -4.88 -6.64 19.28
C ALA A 207 -5.43 -8.03 18.86
N ARG A 208 -6.11 -8.15 17.71
CA ARG A 208 -6.62 -9.42 17.20
C ARG A 208 -5.54 -10.17 16.41
N PRO A 209 -5.54 -11.52 16.41
CA PRO A 209 -4.58 -12.29 15.61
C PRO A 209 -4.68 -11.90 14.12
N PRO A 210 -3.54 -11.69 13.44
CA PRO A 210 -3.55 -11.37 12.01
C PRO A 210 -4.12 -12.55 11.22
N ARG A 211 -4.92 -12.24 10.20
CA ARG A 211 -5.35 -13.25 9.23
C ARG A 211 -4.14 -13.72 8.42
N PRO A 212 -4.09 -15.02 8.03
CA PRO A 212 -2.98 -15.57 7.24
C PRO A 212 -3.02 -15.13 5.77
N HIS A 213 -4.03 -14.38 5.33
CA HIS A 213 -4.10 -13.84 3.98
C HIS A 213 -4.98 -12.60 3.97
N ILE A 214 -4.83 -11.81 2.90
CA ILE A 214 -5.62 -10.62 2.63
C ILE A 214 -6.66 -10.97 1.56
N GLU A 215 -7.92 -10.62 1.78
CA GLU A 215 -8.96 -10.73 0.74
C GLU A 215 -8.79 -9.62 -0.30
N PRO A 216 -9.07 -9.84 -1.59
CA PRO A 216 -8.94 -8.81 -2.61
C PRO A 216 -9.69 -7.50 -2.26
N ALA A 217 -10.86 -7.59 -1.62
CA ALA A 217 -11.66 -6.44 -1.19
C ALA A 217 -10.93 -5.53 -0.19
N ALA A 218 -9.92 -6.01 0.54
CA ALA A 218 -9.13 -5.16 1.43
C ALA A 218 -8.32 -4.08 0.68
N PHE A 219 -8.13 -4.24 -0.64
CA PHE A 219 -7.51 -3.24 -1.51
C PHE A 219 -8.50 -2.17 -1.99
N GLU A 220 -9.78 -2.25 -1.63
CA GLU A 220 -10.71 -1.13 -1.81
C GLU A 220 -10.21 0.08 -0.97
N GLY A 221 -10.06 1.23 -1.63
CA GLY A 221 -9.54 2.45 -1.01
C GLY A 221 -8.02 2.52 -0.85
N TRP A 222 -7.25 1.54 -1.35
CA TRP A 222 -5.79 1.53 -1.20
C TRP A 222 -5.07 2.70 -1.91
N GLY A 223 -5.75 3.31 -2.88
CA GLY A 223 -5.26 4.36 -3.77
C GLY A 223 -5.24 5.77 -3.19
N GLY A 224 -5.64 5.99 -1.94
CA GLY A 224 -5.71 7.34 -1.36
C GLY A 224 -7.04 8.05 -1.60
N PRO A 225 -7.24 9.21 -0.95
CA PRO A 225 -8.28 10.15 -1.34
C PRO A 225 -8.02 10.59 -2.80
N GLY A 226 -9.09 10.53 -3.61
CA GLY A 226 -9.07 10.91 -5.03
C GLY A 226 -9.14 12.41 -5.26
#